data_AF-A0A2A3JQD9-F1
#
_entry.id   AF-A0A2A3JQD9-F1
#
_cell.length_a   1.000
_cell.length_b   1.000
_cell.length_c   1.000
_cell.angle_alpha   90.00
_cell.angle_beta   90.00
_cell.angle_gamma   90.00
#
_symmetry.space_group_name_H-M   'P 1'
#
loop_
_entity.id
_entity.type
_entity.pdbx_description
1 polymer ?
#
loop_
_entity_poly.entity_id
_entity_poly.type
_entity_poly.pdbx_seq_one_letter_code
_entity_poly.pdbx_strand_id
1 'polypeptide(L)'
;MSAAPALPIAQPIALSCGEPSGIGPELAEACWSELGATLPFFWIGEPRHLPGTVPHVMIERPAEALEAATRGLPVLRQEMPGPR
;
A
#
# COMPACT_ATOMS: atom_id res chain seq x y z
N MET A 1 -3.81 28.74 3.11
CA MET A 1 -3.97 27.31 3.48
C MET A 1 -2.89 26.98 4.48
N SER A 2 -3.24 26.82 5.76
CA SER A 2 -2.28 26.47 6.80
C SER A 2 -1.99 24.97 6.68
N ALA A 3 -0.75 24.61 6.35
CA ALA A 3 -0.32 23.22 6.41
C ALA A 3 -0.37 22.75 7.87
N ALA A 4 -1.03 21.62 8.13
CA ALA A 4 -0.97 20.98 9.43
C ALA A 4 0.50 20.62 9.74
N PRO A 5 0.94 20.72 11.01
CA PRO A 5 2.31 20.35 11.38
C PRO A 5 2.58 18.90 10.99
N ALA A 6 3.73 18.64 10.37
CA ALA A 6 4.16 17.28 10.05
C ALA A 6 4.30 16.48 11.36
N LEU A 7 3.47 15.44 11.50
CA LEU A 7 3.56 14.50 12.61
C LEU A 7 4.96 13.83 12.62
N PRO A 8 5.55 13.56 13.80
CA PRO A 8 6.85 12.89 13.92
C PRO A 8 6.83 11.60 13.10
N ILE A 9 7.95 11.28 12.40
CA ILE A 9 8.06 10.22 11.37
C ILE A 9 7.09 9.08 11.65
N ALA A 10 5.90 9.20 11.05
CA ALA A 10 4.80 8.33 11.38
C ALA A 10 5.15 6.97 10.82
N GLN A 11 5.13 5.95 11.67
CA GLN A 11 5.23 4.57 11.19
C GLN A 11 4.18 4.39 10.08
N PRO A 12 4.54 3.74 8.97
CA PRO A 12 3.65 3.64 7.83
C PRO A 12 2.39 2.87 8.21
N ILE A 13 1.26 3.27 7.62
CA ILE A 13 -0.02 2.62 7.88
C ILE A 13 -0.01 1.22 7.25
N ALA A 14 -0.47 0.22 8.02
CA ALA A 14 -0.72 -1.12 7.51
C ALA A 14 -2.15 -1.21 6.97
N LEU A 15 -2.30 -1.53 5.68
CA LEU A 15 -3.58 -1.82 5.04
C LEU A 15 -3.66 -3.31 4.74
N SER A 16 -4.59 -4.05 5.35
CA SER A 16 -4.78 -5.47 5.03
C SER A 16 -5.60 -5.66 3.75
N CYS A 17 -5.40 -6.80 3.07
CA CYS A 17 -6.15 -7.19 1.87
C CYS A 17 -7.67 -7.27 2.08
N GLY A 18 -8.10 -7.63 3.28
CA GLY A 18 -9.50 -8.00 3.52
C GLY A 18 -9.88 -9.25 2.70
N GLU A 19 -11.00 -9.18 1.99
CA GLU A 19 -11.46 -10.23 1.06
C GLU A 19 -10.90 -9.96 -0.35
N PRO A 20 -10.04 -10.83 -0.90
CA PRO A 20 -9.42 -10.63 -2.21
C PRO A 20 -10.38 -10.46 -3.39
N SER A 21 -11.57 -11.09 -3.31
CA SER A 21 -12.61 -11.01 -4.34
C SER A 21 -13.48 -9.73 -4.27
N GLY A 22 -13.28 -8.91 -3.22
CA GLY A 22 -13.92 -7.60 -3.08
C GLY A 22 -13.17 -6.49 -3.82
N ILE A 23 -13.60 -5.24 -3.62
CA ILE A 23 -12.99 -4.05 -4.27
C ILE A 23 -11.76 -3.47 -3.54
N GLY A 24 -11.33 -4.13 -2.46
CA GLY A 24 -10.21 -3.67 -1.63
C GLY A 24 -8.90 -3.50 -2.40
N PRO A 25 -8.50 -4.45 -3.27
CA PRO A 25 -7.30 -4.31 -4.10
C PRO A 25 -7.32 -3.09 -5.03
N GLU A 26 -8.46 -2.76 -5.63
CA GLU A 26 -8.66 -1.56 -6.46
C GLU A 26 -8.52 -0.29 -5.63
N LEU A 27 -9.13 -0.28 -4.44
CA LEU A 27 -9.03 0.85 -3.52
C LEU A 27 -7.60 1.06 -3.04
N ALA A 28 -6.81 0.00 -2.80
CA ALA A 28 -5.41 0.12 -2.41
C ALA A 28 -4.57 0.86 -3.48
N GLU A 29 -4.75 0.53 -4.76
CA GLU A 29 -4.05 1.21 -5.86
C GLU A 29 -4.53 2.65 -6.06
N ALA A 30 -5.83 2.89 -5.94
CA ALA A 30 -6.41 4.23 -6.03
C ALA A 30 -5.93 5.13 -4.88
N CYS A 31 -5.91 4.62 -3.65
CA CYS A 31 -5.40 5.32 -2.49
C CYS A 31 -3.91 5.67 -2.66
N TRP A 32 -3.08 4.77 -3.17
CA TRP A 32 -1.68 5.08 -3.41
C TRP A 32 -1.51 6.13 -4.51
N SER A 33 -2.29 6.06 -5.58
CA SER A 33 -2.27 7.07 -6.66
C SER A 33 -2.54 8.48 -6.15
N GLU A 34 -3.47 8.63 -5.20
CA GLU A 34 -3.84 9.93 -4.63
C GLU A 34 -2.90 10.37 -3.49
N LEU A 35 -2.45 9.45 -2.65
CA LEU A 35 -1.72 9.76 -1.41
C LEU A 35 -0.21 9.65 -1.57
N GLY A 36 0.27 8.60 -2.23
CA GLY A 36 1.68 8.28 -2.44
C GLY A 36 2.53 8.48 -1.19
N ALA A 37 3.65 9.20 -1.35
CA ALA A 37 4.57 9.52 -0.25
C ALA A 37 4.04 10.57 0.74
N THR A 38 2.90 11.23 0.46
CA THR A 38 2.29 12.22 1.37
C THR A 38 1.67 11.54 2.60
N LEU A 39 1.13 10.33 2.43
CA LEU A 39 0.68 9.46 3.51
C LEU A 39 1.13 8.03 3.24
N PRO A 40 2.39 7.67 3.54
CA PRO A 40 2.91 6.35 3.24
C PRO A 40 2.15 5.24 3.98
N PHE A 41 1.71 4.25 3.22
CA PHE A 41 1.14 3.01 3.72
C PHE A 41 1.72 1.83 2.95
N PHE A 42 1.55 0.63 3.50
CA PHE A 42 1.83 -0.61 2.78
C PHE A 42 0.60 -1.52 2.83
N TRP A 43 0.40 -2.25 1.75
CA TRP A 43 -0.66 -3.23 1.62
C TRP A 43 -0.15 -4.63 1.97
N ILE A 44 -0.94 -5.39 2.73
CA ILE A 44 -0.62 -6.75 3.19
C ILE A 44 -1.55 -7.74 2.48
N GLY A 45 -0.99 -8.59 1.62
CA GLY A 45 -1.74 -9.62 0.90
C GLY A 45 -0.93 -10.25 -0.21
N GLU A 46 -1.60 -11.00 -1.08
CA GLU A 46 -0.97 -11.67 -2.21
C GLU A 46 -0.94 -10.72 -3.43
N PRO A 47 0.23 -10.33 -3.97
CA PRO A 47 0.35 -9.36 -5.06
C PRO A 47 -0.50 -9.68 -6.29
N ARG A 48 -0.74 -10.96 -6.59
CA ARG A 48 -1.55 -11.38 -7.74
C ARG A 48 -3.04 -11.00 -7.62
N HIS A 49 -3.49 -10.58 -6.43
CA HIS A 49 -4.84 -10.08 -6.19
C HIS A 49 -4.98 -8.57 -6.48
N LEU A 50 -3.86 -7.85 -6.65
CA LEU A 50 -3.90 -6.46 -7.07
C LEU A 50 -4.21 -6.32 -8.57
N PRO A 51 -4.92 -5.25 -9.00
CA PRO A 51 -5.21 -5.02 -10.41
C PRO A 51 -3.99 -4.77 -11.29
N GLY A 52 -2.89 -4.26 -10.73
CA GLY A 52 -1.68 -3.91 -11.46
C GLY A 52 -1.78 -2.58 -12.23
N THR A 53 -2.67 -1.67 -11.85
CA THR A 53 -2.82 -0.36 -12.53
C THR A 53 -1.75 0.65 -12.11
N VAL A 54 -1.03 0.38 -11.02
CA VAL A 54 0.08 1.18 -10.50
C VAL A 54 1.32 0.32 -10.29
N PRO A 55 2.53 0.90 -10.27
CA PRO A 55 3.73 0.14 -9.91
C PRO A 55 3.59 -0.42 -8.48
N HIS A 56 3.91 -1.70 -8.31
CA HIS A 56 4.01 -2.32 -6.98
C HIS A 56 5.48 -2.45 -6.60
N VAL A 57 5.79 -2.19 -5.33
CA VAL A 57 7.13 -2.35 -4.78
C VAL A 57 7.05 -3.35 -3.65
N MET A 58 7.59 -4.54 -3.87
CA MET A 58 7.66 -5.56 -2.83
C MET A 58 8.56 -5.09 -1.69
N ILE A 59 8.09 -5.24 -0.46
CA ILE A 59 8.83 -4.96 0.77
C ILE A 59 8.89 -6.21 1.65
N GLU A 60 9.93 -6.30 2.47
CA GLU A 60 10.11 -7.38 3.46
C GLU A 60 9.81 -6.90 4.88
N ARG A 61 9.92 -5.59 5.12
CA ARG A 61 9.69 -4.98 6.44
C ARG A 61 8.82 -3.73 6.34
N PRO A 62 7.89 -3.50 7.29
CA PRO A 62 7.04 -2.30 7.27
C PRO A 62 7.79 -0.98 7.10
N ALA A 63 8.99 -0.83 7.71
CA ALA A 63 9.78 0.39 7.63
C ALA A 63 10.22 0.78 6.20
N GLU A 64 10.27 -0.18 5.27
CA GLU A 64 10.65 0.06 3.87
C GLU A 64 9.54 0.79 3.08
N ALA A 65 8.31 0.80 3.59
CA ALA A 65 7.17 1.46 2.95
C ALA A 65 7.41 2.97 2.74
N LEU A 66 8.15 3.62 3.64
CA LEU A 66 8.45 5.06 3.54
C LEU A 66 9.18 5.40 2.24
N GLU A 67 10.19 4.60 1.88
CA GLU A 67 10.95 4.79 0.64
C GLU A 67 10.22 4.19 -0.56
N ALA A 68 9.64 2.98 -0.40
CA ALA A 68 8.92 2.29 -1.46
C ALA A 68 7.75 3.11 -2.02
N ALA A 69 7.03 3.83 -1.16
CA ALA A 69 5.88 4.65 -1.56
C ALA A 69 6.23 5.76 -2.57
N THR A 70 7.50 6.16 -2.66
CA THR A 70 7.99 7.12 -3.67
C THR A 70 8.09 6.53 -5.08
N ARG A 71 8.05 5.21 -5.22
CA ARG A 71 8.24 4.45 -6.47
C ARG A 71 7.01 3.66 -6.90
N GLY A 72 6.16 3.27 -5.95
CA GLY A 72 4.98 2.42 -6.19
C GLY A 72 4.25 2.09 -4.89
N LEU A 73 3.10 1.42 -4.99
CA LEU A 73 2.38 0.86 -3.85
C LEU A 73 3.28 -0.16 -3.14
N PRO A 74 3.67 0.06 -1.86
CA PRO A 74 4.44 -0.91 -1.11
C PRO A 74 3.58 -2.13 -0.78
N VAL A 75 4.09 -3.34 -1.08
CA VAL A 75 3.38 -4.59 -0.87
C VAL A 75 4.18 -5.53 0.03
N LEU A 76 3.65 -5.82 1.21
CA LEU A 76 4.14 -6.87 2.09
C LEU A 76 3.40 -8.17 1.78
N ARG A 77 4.11 -9.13 1.17
CA ARG A 77 3.50 -10.40 0.74
C ARG A 77 2.96 -11.18 1.93
N GLN A 78 1.68 -11.53 1.87
CA GLN A 78 1.07 -12.58 2.67
C GLN A 78 0.40 -13.57 1.73
N GLU A 79 0.79 -14.85 1.79
CA GLU A 79 0.25 -15.87 0.89
C GLU A 79 -1.26 -16.04 1.10
N MET A 80 -2.01 -15.94 0.01
CA MET A 80 -3.46 -16.11 -0.01
C MET A 80 -3.84 -16.98 -1.23
N PRO A 81 -4.28 -18.24 -1.03
CA PRO A 81 -4.65 -19.14 -2.11
C PRO A 81 -5.92 -18.67 -2.82
N GLY A 82 -6.12 -19.12 -4.06
CA GLY A 82 -7.29 -18.79 -4.88
C GLY A 82 -7.02 -17.70 -5.94
N PRO A 83 -7.86 -17.64 -6.98
CA PRO A 83 -7.78 -16.58 -8.00
C PRO A 83 -8.15 -15.22 -7.40
N ARG A 84 -8.01 -14.18 -8.22
CA ARG A 84 -8.69 -12.90 -7.98
C ARG A 84 -10.14 -13.02 -8.45
#